data_AF-A0A9D1YR84-F1
#
_entry.id   AF-A0A9D1YR84-F1
#
_cell.length_a   1.000
_cell.length_b   1.000
_cell.length_c   1.000
_cell.angle_alpha   90.00
_cell.angle_beta   90.00
_cell.angle_gamma   90.00
#
_symmetry.space_group_name_H-M   'P 1'
#
loop_
_entity.id
_entity.type
_entity.pdbx_description
1 polymer ?
#
loop_
_entity_poly.entity_id
_entity_poly.type
_entity_poly.pdbx_seq_one_letter_code
_entity_poly.pdbx_strand_id
1 'polypeptide(L)' 'MKDDEIELEKRLKRMSGQGVNLYLEGKPSSPEEIARKYFVCEDAVYMPDFVMDEKGKLTQVRYDRVKCR' A
#
# COMPACT_ATOMS: atom_id res chain seq x y z
N MET A 1 13.35 -0.47 11.77
CA MET A 1 13.66 -0.57 10.33
C MET A 1 13.15 -1.88 9.73
N LYS A 2 13.52 -3.08 10.22
CA LYS A 2 12.93 -4.35 9.73
C LYS A 2 11.55 -4.66 10.33
N ASP A 3 11.31 -4.31 11.59
CA ASP A 3 10.02 -4.53 12.24
C ASP A 3 8.88 -3.75 11.57
N ASP A 4 9.16 -2.54 11.10
CA ASP A 4 8.19 -1.67 10.43
C ASP A 4 7.77 -2.23 9.05
N GLU A 5 8.69 -2.90 8.32
CA GLU A 5 8.41 -3.61 7.06
C GLU A 5 7.44 -4.76 7.29
N ILE A 6 7.72 -5.56 8.32
CA ILE A 6 6.88 -6.71 8.71
C ILE A 6 5.51 -6.25 9.18
N GLU A 7 5.42 -5.13 9.90
CA GLU A 7 4.15 -4.57 10.35
C GLU A 7 3.30 -4.06 9.18
N LEU A 8 3.91 -3.33 8.24
CA LEU A 8 3.24 -2.84 7.03
C LEU A 8 2.73 -4.01 6.18
N GLU A 9 3.57 -5.03 5.96
CA GLU A 9 3.20 -6.22 5.21
C GLU A 9 2.01 -6.95 5.85
N LYS A 10 2.03 -7.14 7.18
CA LYS A 10 0.90 -7.76 7.92
C LYS A 10 -0.38 -6.95 7.79
N ARG A 11 -0.29 -5.62 7.87
CA ARG A 11 -1.45 -4.74 7.69
C ARG A 11 -2.03 -4.86 6.30
N LEU A 12 -1.19 -4.84 5.26
CA LEU A 12 -1.59 -5.00 3.87
C LEU A 12 -2.19 -6.39 3.60
N LYS A 13 -1.62 -7.46 4.16
CA LYS A 13 -2.19 -8.83 4.10
C LYS A 13 -3.59 -8.89 4.73
N ARG A 14 -3.81 -8.22 5.86
CA ARG A 14 -5.16 -8.11 6.47
C ARG A 14 -6.14 -7.39 5.55
N MET A 15 -5.73 -6.28 4.94
CA MET A 15 -6.59 -5.52 4.03
C MET A 15 -6.93 -6.35 2.78
N SER A 16 -5.94 -7.00 2.17
CA SER A 16 -6.15 -7.89 1.05
C SER A 16 -7.09 -9.05 1.40
N GLY A 17 -6.94 -9.67 2.58
CA GLY A 17 -7.85 -10.70 3.07
C GLY A 17 -9.28 -10.23 3.35
N GLN A 18 -9.50 -8.93 3.56
CA GLN A 18 -10.83 -8.33 3.67
C GLN A 18 -11.48 -8.03 2.29
N GLY A 19 -10.78 -8.32 1.20
CA GLY A 19 -11.21 -8.03 -0.17
C GLY A 19 -10.84 -6.63 -0.65
N VAL A 20 -9.88 -5.97 -0.01
CA VAL A 20 -9.34 -4.68 -0.47
C VAL A 20 -8.28 -4.92 -1.53
N ASN A 21 -8.45 -4.32 -2.70
CA ASN A 21 -7.46 -4.41 -3.78
C ASN A 21 -6.30 -3.44 -3.53
N LEU A 22 -5.08 -3.95 -3.59
CA LEU A 22 -3.88 -3.16 -3.38
C LEU A 22 -3.22 -2.83 -4.72
N TYR A 23 -2.90 -1.55 -4.91
CA TYR A 23 -2.21 -1.06 -6.10
C TYR A 23 -0.94 -0.32 -5.71
N LEU A 24 0.10 -0.44 -6.52
CA LEU A 24 1.37 0.25 -6.39
C LEU A 24 1.71 0.90 -7.73
N GLU A 25 1.83 2.23 -7.75
CA GLU A 25 2.06 3.00 -8.99
C GLU A 25 1.05 2.65 -10.09
N GLY A 26 -0.22 2.54 -9.73
CA GLY A 26 -1.32 2.16 -10.63
C GLY A 26 -1.37 0.69 -11.06
N LYS A 27 -0.45 -0.18 -10.60
CA LYS A 27 -0.44 -1.62 -10.91
C LYS A 27 -0.95 -2.45 -9.74
N PRO A 28 -1.76 -3.50 -9.95
CA PRO A 28 -2.11 -4.43 -8.88
C PRO A 28 -0.83 -5.10 -8.38
N SER A 29 -0.59 -5.01 -7.07
CA SER A 29 0.65 -5.49 -6.46
C SER A 29 0.39 -6.21 -5.15
N SER A 30 1.31 -7.11 -4.81
CA SER A 30 1.21 -7.89 -3.59
C SER A 30 1.60 -7.04 -2.36
N PRO A 31 1.03 -7.33 -1.17
CA PRO A 31 1.44 -6.72 0.10
C PRO A 31 2.96 -6.65 0.30
N GLU A 32 3.65 -7.75 -0.05
CA GLU A 32 5.10 -7.92 0.08
C GLU A 32 5.87 -6.97 -0.85
N GLU A 33 5.40 -6.79 -2.09
CA GLU A 33 6.02 -5.85 -3.03
C GLU A 33 5.88 -4.40 -2.59
N ILE A 34 4.71 -4.04 -2.07
CA ILE A 34 4.44 -2.70 -1.55
C ILE A 34 5.33 -2.42 -0.34
N ALA A 35 5.34 -3.32 0.64
CA ALA A 35 6.20 -3.17 1.83
C ALA A 35 7.68 -3.06 1.44
N ARG A 36 8.15 -3.94 0.55
CA ARG A 36 9.53 -3.91 0.07
C ARG A 36 9.86 -2.59 -0.64
N LYS A 37 9.02 -2.10 -1.55
CA LYS A 37 9.26 -0.81 -2.23
C LYS A 37 9.19 0.38 -1.28
N TYR A 38 8.30 0.33 -0.29
CA TYR A 38 8.14 1.37 0.72
C TYR A 38 9.41 1.55 1.54
N PHE A 39 10.08 0.45 1.94
CA PHE A 39 11.31 0.48 2.72
C PHE A 39 12.59 0.65 1.88
N VAL A 40 12.63 0.12 0.66
CA VAL A 40 13.81 0.19 -0.20
C VAL A 40 13.98 1.57 -0.85
N CYS A 41 12.92 2.36 -0.97
CA CYS A 41 12.98 3.69 -1.58
C CYS A 41 13.14 4.78 -0.52
N GLU A 42 14.36 4.98 0.00
CA GLU A 42 14.66 6.09 0.94
C GLU A 42 14.33 7.49 0.37
N ASP A 43 14.26 7.59 -0.96
CA ASP A 43 14.08 8.85 -1.70
C ASP A 43 12.61 9.13 -2.12
N ALA A 44 11.66 8.28 -1.72
CA ALA A 44 10.26 8.47 -2.11
C ALA A 44 9.27 8.08 -1.02
N VAL A 45 8.39 9.03 -0.71
CA VAL A 45 7.27 8.79 0.19
C VAL A 45 6.13 8.20 -0.63
N TYR A 46 5.63 7.02 -0.26
CA TYR A 46 4.42 6.49 -0.86
C TYR A 46 3.22 6.91 0.00
N MET A 47 2.29 7.66 -0.59
CA MET A 47 1.04 8.01 0.09
C MET A 47 -0.04 6.99 -0.29
N PRO A 48 -0.70 6.35 0.71
CA PRO A 48 -1.85 5.50 0.45
C PRO A 48 -3.08 6.36 0.14
N ASP A 49 -3.64 6.19 -1.05
CA ASP A 49 -4.94 6.72 -1.45
C ASP A 49 -6.03 5.66 -1.17
N PHE A 50 -7.05 6.04 -0.40
CA PHE A 50 -8.11 5.14 0.05
C PHE A 50 -9.35 5.33 -0.83
N VAL A 51 -9.61 4.34 -1.69
CA VAL A 51 -10.80 4.33 -2.56
C VAL A 51 -11.91 3.57 -1.86
N MET A 52 -13.01 4.27 -1.60
CA MET A 52 -14.23 3.71 -1.01
C MET A 52 -15.33 3.57 -2.06
N ASP A 53 -16.19 2.57 -1.87
CA ASP A 53 -17.41 2.40 -2.65
C ASP A 53 -18.48 3.44 -2.23
N GLU A 54 -19.59 3.50 -2.98
CA GLU A 54 -20.76 4.35 -2.70
C GLU A 54 -21.36 4.11 -1.31
N LYS A 55 -21.12 2.92 -0.74
CA LYS A 55 -21.54 2.55 0.62
C LYS A 55 -20.53 2.94 1.72
N GLY A 56 -19.44 3.63 1.36
CA GLY A 56 -18.37 4.01 2.29
C GLY A 56 -17.46 2.85 2.71
N LYS A 57 -17.53 1.71 2.02
CA LYS A 57 -16.65 0.55 2.29
C LYS A 57 -15.35 0.71 1.52
N LEU A 58 -14.21 0.57 2.19
CA LEU A 58 -12.90 0.58 1.52
C LEU A 58 -12.81 -0.60 0.52
N THR A 59 -12.59 -0.29 -0.75
CA THR A 59 -12.49 -1.28 -1.83
C THR A 59 -11.08 -1.35 -2.39
N GLN A 60 -10.35 -0.25 -2.42
CA GLN A 60 -9.00 -0.22 -2.96
C GLN A 60 -8.09 0.69 -2.15
N VAL A 61 -6.81 0.34 -2.09
CA VAL A 61 -5.76 1.21 -1.58
C VAL A 61 -4.70 1.33 -2.66
N ARG A 62 -4.35 2.56 -3.02
CA ARG A 62 -3.35 2.84 -4.05
C ARG A 62 -2.14 3.51 -3.41
N TYR A 63 -0.99 2.89 -3.54
CA TYR A 63 0.28 3.43 -3.11
C TYR A 63 0.92 4.13 -4.30
N ASP A 64 0.79 5.44 -4.35
CA ASP A 64 1.41 6.26 -5.39
C ASP A 64 2.69 6.89 -4.86
N ARG A 65 3.73 6.83 -5.68
CA ARG A 65 5.03 7.38 -5.35
C ARG A 65 4.97 8.90 -5.42
N VAL A 66 5.11 9.56 -4.28
CA VAL A 66 5.28 11.01 -4.23
C VAL A 66 6.76 11.32 -4.37
N LYS A 67 7.14 11.88 -5.52
CA LYS A 67 8.47 12.49 -5.68
C LYS A 67 8.44 13.85 -5.01
N CYS A 68 9.12 14.00 -3.87
CA CYS A 68 9.51 15.32 -3.39
C CYS A 68 10.55 15.87 -4.38
N ARG A 69 10.23 16.97 -5.05
CA ARG A 69 11.12 17.68 -5.98
C ARG A 69 11.82 18.82 -5.26
#